data_AF-A0A2M7FID7-F1
#
_entry.id   AF-A0A2M7FID7-F1
#
_cell.length_a   1.000
_cell.length_b   1.000
_cell.length_c   1.000
_cell.angle_alpha   90.00
_cell.angle_beta   90.00
_cell.angle_gamma   90.00
#
_symmetry.space_group_name_H-M   'P 1'
#
loop_
_entity.id
_entity.type
_entity.pdbx_description
1 polymer ?
#
loop_
_entity_poly.entity_id
_entity_poly.type
_entity_poly.pdbx_seq_one_letter_code
_entity_poly.pdbx_strand_id
1 'polypeptide(L)'
;MVQNLVYALIQVIHNLGAVTVVGAAAAALWRVGGDAVVQRWLAVLVAVVWAVQAASGAGFGLATFSFEGHLPDIHGLAVLALSLKIICAMCGFTLAVAYAKYHAAWSIRKRLLVWRVLFALGVTALSAAAFLRWFS
;
A
#
# COMPACT_ATOMS: atom_id res chain seq x y z
N MET A 1 6.56 -20.32 -18.82
CA MET A 1 7.73 -19.46 -18.46
C MET A 1 7.34 -17.99 -18.30
N VAL A 2 6.65 -17.39 -19.28
CA VAL A 2 6.24 -15.96 -19.24
C VAL A 2 5.31 -15.63 -18.05
N GLN A 3 4.29 -16.47 -17.78
CA GLN A 3 3.36 -16.28 -16.66
C GLN A 3 4.08 -16.17 -15.30
N ASN A 4 5.00 -17.10 -15.01
CA ASN A 4 5.77 -17.09 -13.76
C ASN A 4 6.64 -15.85 -13.61
N LEU A 5 7.24 -15.37 -14.71
CA LEU A 5 8.01 -14.13 -14.71
C LEU A 5 7.12 -12.92 -14.40
N VAL A 6 5.95 -12.82 -15.03
CA VAL A 6 4.97 -11.75 -14.77
C VAL A 6 4.54 -11.77 -13.31
N TYR A 7 4.17 -12.94 -12.78
CA TYR A 7 3.79 -13.09 -11.39
C TYR A 7 4.94 -12.71 -10.43
N ALA A 8 6.18 -13.13 -10.72
CA ALA A 8 7.34 -12.77 -9.91
C ALA A 8 7.60 -11.25 -9.89
N LEU A 9 7.52 -10.57 -11.04
CA LEU A 9 7.69 -9.12 -11.13
C LEU A 9 6.62 -8.36 -10.34
N ILE A 10 5.36 -8.78 -10.46
CA ILE A 10 4.27 -8.23 -9.65
C ILE A 10 4.58 -8.40 -8.16
N GLN A 11 5.02 -9.59 -7.74
CA GLN A 11 5.34 -9.84 -6.35
C GLN A 11 6.50 -8.98 -5.83
N VAL A 12 7.53 -8.73 -6.65
CA VAL A 12 8.61 -7.79 -6.32
C VAL A 12 8.05 -6.38 -6.11
N ILE A 13 7.19 -5.90 -7.01
CA ILE A 13 6.57 -4.58 -6.89
C ILE A 13 5.74 -4.46 -5.60
N HIS A 14 4.93 -5.48 -5.27
CA HIS A 14 4.13 -5.48 -4.04
C HIS A 14 5.00 -5.51 -2.78
N ASN A 15 6.05 -6.33 -2.74
CA ASN A 15 6.93 -6.46 -1.58
C ASN A 15 7.71 -5.15 -1.32
N LEU A 16 8.36 -4.61 -2.35
CA LEU A 16 9.08 -3.35 -2.25
C LEU A 16 8.13 -2.19 -1.95
N GLY A 17 6.94 -2.20 -2.57
CA GLY A 17 5.88 -1.24 -2.30
C GLY A 17 5.50 -1.25 -0.82
N ALA A 18 5.14 -2.41 -0.27
CA ALA A 18 4.75 -2.55 1.13
C ALA A 18 5.83 -2.07 2.11
N VAL A 19 7.10 -2.46 1.90
CA VAL A 19 8.23 -1.97 2.70
C VAL A 19 8.34 -0.46 2.60
N THR A 20 8.17 0.12 1.42
CA THR A 20 8.26 1.58 1.21
C THR A 20 7.14 2.31 1.94
N VAL A 21 5.89 1.83 1.89
CA VAL A 21 4.78 2.50 2.58
C VAL A 21 5.00 2.54 4.10
N VAL A 22 5.37 1.40 4.68
CA VAL A 22 5.62 1.26 6.12
C VAL A 22 6.85 2.06 6.52
N GLY A 23 7.94 1.92 5.77
CA GLY A 23 9.21 2.59 6.02
C GLY A 23 9.13 4.11 5.90
N ALA A 24 8.43 4.63 4.89
CA ALA A 24 8.23 6.07 4.72
C ALA A 24 7.40 6.67 5.87
N ALA A 25 6.33 5.98 6.30
CA ALA A 25 5.54 6.41 7.43
C ALA A 25 6.33 6.35 8.75
N ALA A 26 7.11 5.29 8.98
CA ALA A 26 8.03 5.16 10.11
C ALA A 26 9.08 6.28 10.12
N ALA A 27 9.71 6.57 8.98
CA ALA A 27 10.68 7.65 8.84
C ALA A 27 10.07 9.02 9.16
N ALA A 28 8.86 9.29 8.66
CA ALA A 28 8.14 10.53 8.93
C ALA A 28 7.82 10.71 10.43
N LEU A 29 7.53 9.61 11.15
CA LEU A 29 7.25 9.61 12.59
C LEU A 29 8.48 9.79 13.46
N TRP A 30 9.58 9.09 13.15
CA TRP A 30 10.69 8.94 14.09
C TRP A 30 11.99 9.63 13.66
N ARG A 31 12.16 9.96 12.38
CA ARG A 31 13.46 10.42 11.85
C ARG A 31 13.44 11.81 11.22
N VAL A 32 12.32 12.22 10.62
CA VAL A 32 12.24 13.48 9.84
C VAL A 32 12.00 14.73 10.71
N GLY A 33 11.80 14.58 12.04
CA GLY A 33 11.87 15.69 12.99
C GLY A 33 10.88 16.85 12.75
N GLY A 34 9.82 16.64 11.96
CA GLY A 34 8.84 17.68 11.64
C GLY A 34 9.14 18.53 10.39
N ASP A 35 10.24 18.25 9.67
CA ASP A 35 10.55 18.90 8.39
C ASP A 35 9.38 18.72 7.41
N ALA A 36 8.69 19.83 7.12
CA ALA A 36 7.48 19.84 6.31
C ALA A 36 7.74 19.50 4.84
N VAL A 37 8.91 19.88 4.30
CA VAL A 37 9.26 19.62 2.90
C VAL A 37 9.52 18.13 2.72
N VAL A 38 10.35 17.55 3.58
CA VAL A 38 10.66 16.10 3.52
C VAL A 38 9.39 15.27 3.78
N GLN A 39 8.57 15.63 4.77
CA GLN A 39 7.31 14.93 5.02
C GLN A 39 6.34 15.04 3.83
N ARG A 40 6.26 16.18 3.15
CA ARG A 40 5.45 16.31 1.93
C ARG A 40 5.92 15.35 0.83
N TRP A 41 7.23 15.26 0.60
CA TRP A 41 7.78 14.32 -0.39
C TRP A 41 7.54 12.86 -0.02
N LEU A 42 7.69 12.51 1.26
CA LEU A 42 7.31 11.17 1.75
C LEU A 42 5.82 10.88 1.52
N ALA A 43 4.94 11.87 1.70
CA ALA A 43 3.51 11.68 1.47
C ALA A 43 3.22 11.46 -0.03
N VAL A 44 3.89 12.19 -0.92
CA VAL A 44 3.81 11.95 -2.38
C VAL A 44 4.31 10.56 -2.72
N LEU A 45 5.45 10.14 -2.18
CA LEU A 45 6.00 8.78 -2.37
C LEU A 45 4.99 7.72 -1.93
N VAL A 46 4.42 7.85 -0.72
CA VAL A 46 3.41 6.93 -0.19
C VAL A 46 2.18 6.86 -1.10
N ALA A 47 1.69 8.01 -1.61
CA ALA A 47 0.57 8.04 -2.53
C ALA A 47 0.88 7.31 -3.84
N VAL A 48 2.04 7.57 -4.45
CA VAL A 48 2.48 6.88 -5.68
C VAL A 48 2.60 5.38 -5.45
N VAL A 49 3.20 4.96 -4.34
CA VAL A 49 3.38 3.54 -4.03
C VAL A 49 2.05 2.84 -3.82
N TRP A 50 1.08 3.45 -3.12
CA TRP A 50 -0.27 2.90 -3.01
C TRP A 50 -0.95 2.74 -4.37
N ALA A 51 -0.83 3.73 -5.25
CA ALA A 51 -1.38 3.67 -6.60
C ALA A 51 -0.73 2.55 -7.44
N VAL A 52 0.60 2.40 -7.37
CA VAL A 52 1.34 1.33 -8.06
C VAL A 52 0.94 -0.05 -7.54
N GLN A 53 0.73 -0.20 -6.23
CA GLN A 53 0.25 -1.46 -5.66
C GLN A 53 -1.18 -1.79 -6.08
N ALA A 54 -2.07 -0.80 -6.14
CA ALA A 54 -3.44 -1.00 -6.62
C ALA A 54 -3.44 -1.40 -8.11
N ALA A 55 -2.70 -0.67 -8.95
CA ALA A 55 -2.59 -0.95 -10.37
C ALA A 55 -1.98 -2.33 -10.65
N SER A 56 -0.89 -2.68 -9.98
CA SER A 56 -0.25 -4.00 -10.15
C SER A 56 -1.09 -5.14 -9.56
N GLY A 57 -1.87 -4.90 -8.50
CA GLY A 57 -2.84 -5.87 -7.97
C GLY A 57 -3.99 -6.14 -8.94
N ALA A 58 -4.55 -5.10 -9.55
CA ALA A 58 -5.55 -5.26 -10.62
C ALA A 58 -4.94 -5.96 -11.85
N GLY A 59 -3.71 -5.58 -12.23
CA GLY A 59 -2.96 -6.22 -13.30
C GLY A 59 -2.71 -7.71 -13.05
N PHE A 60 -2.49 -8.13 -11.80
CA PHE A 60 -2.40 -9.54 -11.43
C PHE A 60 -3.69 -10.29 -11.76
N GLY A 61 -4.85 -9.80 -11.31
CA GLY A 61 -6.13 -10.42 -11.61
C GLY A 61 -6.43 -10.51 -13.11
N LEU A 62 -6.12 -9.45 -13.87
CA LEU A 62 -6.26 -9.43 -15.32
C LEU A 62 -5.31 -10.41 -16.02
N ALA A 63 -4.05 -10.50 -15.55
CA ALA A 63 -3.09 -11.45 -16.09
C ALA A 63 -3.53 -12.89 -15.82
N THR A 64 -3.98 -13.20 -14.60
CA THR A 64 -4.54 -14.51 -14.25
C THR A 64 -5.73 -14.86 -15.14
N PHE A 65 -6.68 -13.94 -15.31
CA PHE A 65 -7.81 -14.17 -16.21
C PHE A 65 -7.38 -14.43 -17.66
N SER A 66 -6.36 -13.71 -18.14
CA SER A 66 -5.86 -13.89 -19.51
C SER A 66 -5.12 -15.20 -19.73
N PHE A 67 -4.41 -15.72 -18.71
CA PHE A 67 -3.65 -16.98 -18.82
C PHE A 67 -4.47 -18.22 -18.45
N GLU A 68 -5.38 -18.12 -17.48
CA GLU A 68 -6.09 -19.25 -16.87
C GLU A 68 -7.58 -19.30 -17.27
N GLY A 69 -8.12 -18.22 -17.86
CA GLY A 69 -9.53 -18.15 -18.28
C GLY A 69 -10.53 -17.91 -17.14
N HIS A 70 -10.04 -17.81 -15.91
CA HIS A 70 -10.83 -17.48 -14.72
C HIS A 70 -10.04 -16.53 -13.80
N LEU A 71 -10.74 -15.88 -12.88
CA LEU A 71 -10.09 -15.07 -11.84
C LEU A 71 -9.38 -15.98 -10.81
N PRO A 72 -8.43 -15.43 -10.02
CA PRO A 72 -7.76 -16.20 -8.98
C PRO A 72 -8.77 -16.86 -8.04
N ASP A 73 -8.54 -18.14 -7.74
CA ASP A 73 -9.45 -18.95 -6.92
C ASP A 73 -9.30 -18.66 -5.42
N ILE A 74 -9.80 -17.50 -4.99
CA ILE A 74 -9.69 -17.02 -3.60
C ILE A 74 -10.98 -17.26 -2.82
N HIS A 75 -10.85 -17.89 -1.66
CA HIS A 75 -12.01 -18.27 -0.83
C HIS A 75 -11.82 -17.93 0.65
N GLY A 76 -12.94 -17.78 1.35
CA GLY A 76 -12.98 -17.64 2.81
C GLY A 76 -12.12 -16.49 3.33
N LEU A 77 -11.15 -16.82 4.20
CA LEU A 77 -10.25 -15.85 4.83
C LEU A 77 -9.38 -15.08 3.83
N ALA A 78 -9.05 -15.66 2.68
CA ALA A 78 -8.27 -14.99 1.63
C ALA A 78 -9.02 -13.77 1.06
N VAL A 79 -10.34 -13.90 0.82
CA VAL A 79 -11.19 -12.81 0.33
C VAL A 79 -11.26 -11.67 1.35
N LEU A 80 -11.40 -12.00 2.64
CA LEU A 80 -11.40 -11.00 3.71
C LEU A 80 -10.06 -10.26 3.80
N ALA A 81 -8.95 -11.00 3.73
CA ALA A 81 -7.60 -10.44 3.75
C ALA A 81 -7.35 -9.51 2.55
N LEU A 82 -7.76 -9.92 1.35
CA LEU A 82 -7.68 -9.09 0.15
C LEU A 82 -8.52 -7.81 0.30
N SER A 83 -9.75 -7.94 0.77
CA SER A 83 -10.67 -6.81 0.98
C SER A 83 -10.09 -5.79 1.96
N LEU A 84 -9.54 -6.27 3.09
CA LEU A 84 -8.87 -5.42 4.07
C LEU A 84 -7.66 -4.70 3.46
N LYS A 85 -6.84 -5.40 2.69
CA LYS A 85 -5.68 -4.81 1.99
C LYS A 85 -6.12 -3.70 1.03
N ILE A 86 -7.21 -3.89 0.28
CA ILE A 86 -7.77 -2.89 -0.64
C ILE A 86 -8.27 -1.66 0.13
N ILE A 87 -9.01 -1.85 1.23
CA ILE A 87 -9.48 -0.75 2.08
C ILE A 87 -8.29 0.04 2.64
N CYS A 88 -7.25 -0.64 3.15
CA CYS A 88 -6.04 0.01 3.61
C CYS A 88 -5.36 0.83 2.51
N ALA A 89 -5.29 0.29 1.28
CA ALA A 89 -4.70 0.99 0.14
C ALA A 89 -5.49 2.24 -0.24
N MET A 90 -6.82 2.17 -0.29
CA MET A 90 -7.68 3.32 -0.60
C MET A 90 -7.57 4.42 0.46
N CYS A 91 -7.68 4.06 1.74
CA CYS A 91 -7.53 4.99 2.85
C CYS A 91 -6.12 5.60 2.89
N GLY A 92 -5.09 4.76 2.71
CA GLY A 92 -3.69 5.18 2.71
C GLY A 92 -3.37 6.14 1.58
N PHE A 93 -3.82 5.83 0.36
CA PHE A 93 -3.70 6.72 -0.79
C PHE A 93 -4.37 8.08 -0.53
N THR A 94 -5.62 8.05 -0.09
CA THR A 94 -6.42 9.26 0.15
C THR A 94 -5.77 10.16 1.21
N LEU A 95 -5.34 9.58 2.33
CA LEU A 95 -4.66 10.30 3.40
C LEU A 95 -3.31 10.89 2.95
N ALA A 96 -2.54 10.13 2.17
CA ALA A 96 -1.25 10.59 1.66
C ALA A 96 -1.40 11.77 0.68
N VAL A 97 -2.39 11.70 -0.23
CA VAL A 97 -2.74 12.82 -1.11
C VAL A 97 -3.23 14.03 -0.32
N ALA A 98 -4.10 13.82 0.66
CA ALA A 98 -4.61 14.89 1.51
C ALA A 98 -3.46 15.56 2.31
N TYR A 99 -2.52 14.78 2.83
CA TYR A 99 -1.33 15.29 3.49
C TYR A 99 -0.49 16.14 2.52
N ALA A 100 -0.15 15.58 1.35
CA ALA A 100 0.71 16.27 0.37
C ALA A 100 0.14 17.63 -0.06
N LYS A 101 -1.20 17.76 -0.15
CA LYS A 101 -1.90 18.99 -0.53
C LYS A 101 -2.13 19.95 0.64
N TYR A 102 -2.53 19.45 1.80
CA TYR A 102 -3.12 20.28 2.85
C TYR A 102 -2.31 20.35 4.16
N HIS A 103 -1.12 19.71 4.24
CA HIS A 103 -0.34 19.66 5.48
C HIS A 103 0.01 21.03 6.08
N ALA A 104 0.19 22.06 5.25
CA ALA A 104 0.56 23.41 5.71
C ALA A 104 -0.54 24.06 6.57
N ALA A 105 -1.82 23.72 6.32
CA ALA A 105 -2.96 24.23 7.08
C ALA A 105 -3.28 23.37 8.32
N TRP A 106 -2.53 22.29 8.56
CA TRP A 106 -2.82 21.35 9.65
C TRP A 106 -1.94 21.60 10.86
N SER A 107 -2.55 21.45 12.04
CA SER A 107 -1.79 21.43 13.29
C SER A 107 -0.80 20.26 13.32
N ILE A 108 0.27 20.42 14.10
CA ILE A 108 1.29 19.38 14.29
C ILE A 108 0.66 18.06 14.77
N ARG A 109 -0.34 18.14 15.67
CA ARG A 109 -1.08 16.96 16.16
C ARG A 109 -1.78 16.21 15.03
N LYS A 110 -2.45 16.92 14.13
CA LYS A 110 -3.15 16.31 12.99
C LYS A 110 -2.15 15.68 12.00
N ARG A 111 -1.03 16.37 11.72
CA ARG A 111 0.04 15.83 10.87
C ARG A 111 0.62 14.53 11.45
N LEU A 112 0.89 14.50 12.76
CA LEU A 112 1.38 13.31 13.44
C LEU A 112 0.37 12.17 13.43
N LEU A 113 -0.92 12.47 13.67
CA LEU A 113 -1.99 11.48 13.61
C LEU A 113 -2.08 10.84 12.22
N VAL A 114 -2.03 11.64 11.14
CA VAL A 114 -2.06 11.10 9.78
C VAL A 114 -0.90 10.14 9.53
N TRP A 115 0.31 10.48 9.97
CA TRP A 115 1.45 9.56 9.84
C TRP A 115 1.30 8.28 10.66
N ARG A 116 0.75 8.35 11.87
CA ARG A 116 0.43 7.15 12.67
C ARG A 116 -0.60 6.26 11.99
N VAL A 117 -1.64 6.87 11.41
CA VAL A 117 -2.67 6.13 10.67
C VAL A 117 -2.07 5.52 9.40
N LEU A 118 -1.27 6.25 8.63
CA LEU A 118 -0.58 5.73 7.44
C LEU A 118 0.34 4.55 7.80
N PHE A 119 1.07 4.63 8.92
CA PHE A 119 1.90 3.53 9.41
C PHE A 119 1.05 2.31 9.77
N ALA A 120 -0.03 2.51 10.54
CA ALA A 120 -0.94 1.43 10.92
C ALA A 120 -1.58 0.76 9.69
N LEU A 121 -2.08 1.55 8.72
CA LEU A 121 -2.65 1.02 7.47
C LEU A 121 -1.62 0.23 6.66
N GLY A 122 -0.38 0.70 6.60
CA GLY A 122 0.71 -0.01 5.93
C GLY A 122 1.01 -1.37 6.59
N VAL A 123 1.13 -1.39 7.92
CA VAL A 123 1.36 -2.63 8.68
C VAL A 123 0.17 -3.59 8.54
N THR A 124 -1.07 -3.11 8.68
CA THR A 124 -2.27 -3.92 8.50
C THR A 124 -2.35 -4.52 7.10
N ALA A 125 -2.07 -3.73 6.06
CA ALA A 125 -2.07 -4.23 4.68
C ALA A 125 -0.96 -5.26 4.43
N LEU A 126 0.22 -5.08 5.02
CA LEU A 126 1.33 -6.03 4.95
C LEU A 126 0.97 -7.36 5.64
N SER A 127 0.40 -7.30 6.84
CA SER A 127 -0.11 -8.47 7.55
C SER A 127 -1.21 -9.18 6.76
N ALA A 128 -2.17 -8.43 6.22
CA ALA A 128 -3.23 -8.98 5.38
C ALA A 128 -2.66 -9.67 4.12
N ALA A 129 -1.61 -9.12 3.51
CA ALA A 129 -0.93 -9.75 2.38
C ALA A 129 -0.27 -11.09 2.77
N ALA A 130 0.29 -11.20 3.98
CA ALA A 130 0.84 -12.46 4.47
C ALA A 130 -0.26 -13.54 4.65
N PHE A 131 -1.38 -13.17 5.27
CA PHE A 131 -2.54 -14.07 5.40
C PHE A 131 -3.12 -14.47 4.06
N LEU A 132 -3.28 -13.52 3.13
CA LEU A 132 -3.73 -13.80 1.78
C LEU A 132 -2.85 -14.88 1.13
N ARG A 133 -1.53 -14.74 1.23
CA ARG A 133 -0.56 -15.68 0.65
C ARG A 133 -0.56 -17.06 1.33
N TRP A 134 -0.95 -17.12 2.60
CA TRP A 134 -1.06 -18.39 3.33
C TRP A 134 -2.30 -19.19 2.94
N PHE A 135 -3.39 -18.51 2.59
CA PHE A 135 -4.68 -19.13 2.26
C PHE A 135 -5.01 -19.16 0.76
N SER A 136 -4.12 -18.66 -0.11
CA SER A 136 -4.23 -18.66 -1.58
C SER A 136 -3.35 -19.72 -2.22
#